data_AF-A0A950ACC6-F1
#
_entry.id   AF-A0A950ACC6-F1
#
_cell.length_a   1.000
_cell.length_b   1.000
_cell.length_c   1.000
_cell.angle_alpha   90.00
_cell.angle_beta   90.00
_cell.angle_gamma   90.00
#
_symmetry.space_group_name_H-M   'P 1'
#
loop_
_entity.id
_entity.type
_entity.pdbx_description
1 polymer ?
#
loop_
_entity_poly.entity_id
_entity_poly.type
_entity_poly.pdbx_seq_one_letter_code
_entity_poly.pdbx_strand_id
1 'polypeptide(L)'
;MPCSANVLAPASPLERARYITEHLSPHLFRAVAGEAAPEAAQIAWRITPEPFPLSPATVARLHALGADLLRFYRALNRLYFQSVHGAAPAFVREYLEFGKPEQIIRLQRQNRFKQDTPCVIRPDIVLTEGTIDDGMIAAELDAVPGGMGFVGAMGETYCELGFDQVGEFDGIIRGFAAMARSLTGKERPVIAIVISKESEDYRGEMLWLASALDKAGLADAVAVKPEEVVFTEEALVVDAPGGRRKVDLLYRFFELFDLLNIPKQELFFYAARHKRVKITPPAKSFFEEKLTFALLHHPTLEPLWRREMGDDAYQRVVKIFPQTWILDPRPMPPQAVV
;
A
#
# COMPACT_ATOMS: atom_id res chain seq x y z
N MET A 1 5.97 16.46 -20.85
CA MET A 1 6.49 16.06 -22.18
C MET A 1 6.76 14.57 -22.11
N PRO A 2 6.54 13.80 -23.19
CA PRO A 2 6.91 12.39 -23.19
C PRO A 2 8.41 12.25 -22.93
N CYS A 3 8.79 11.24 -22.15
CA CYS A 3 10.18 10.99 -21.80
C CYS A 3 10.98 10.69 -23.07
N SER A 4 10.37 10.04 -24.06
CA SER A 4 10.94 9.76 -25.39
C SER A 4 11.38 10.99 -26.19
N ALA A 5 11.04 12.21 -25.75
CA ALA A 5 11.60 13.45 -26.32
C ALA A 5 12.98 13.83 -25.74
N ASN A 6 13.48 13.12 -24.71
CA ASN A 6 14.79 13.35 -24.10
C ASN A 6 15.94 12.82 -24.97
N VAL A 7 17.02 13.59 -25.02
CA VAL A 7 18.09 13.49 -26.04
C VAL A 7 19.25 12.58 -25.60
N LEU A 8 19.14 11.87 -24.47
CA LEU A 8 20.12 10.84 -24.10
C LEU A 8 19.93 9.60 -25.01
N ALA A 9 20.33 9.76 -26.29
CA ALA A 9 20.41 8.73 -27.32
C ALA A 9 21.26 7.53 -26.82
N PRO A 10 21.07 6.31 -27.34
CA PRO A 10 21.32 5.09 -26.59
C PRO A 10 22.80 4.91 -26.22
N ALA A 11 23.13 5.32 -25.00
CA ALA A 11 24.13 4.67 -24.16
C ALA A 11 23.91 3.16 -24.27
N SER A 12 24.92 2.36 -24.59
CA SER A 12 24.86 0.89 -24.58
C SER A 12 24.18 0.34 -23.31
N PRO A 13 23.69 -0.91 -23.27
CA PRO A 13 23.10 -1.47 -22.06
C PRO A 13 23.99 -1.29 -20.81
N LEU A 14 25.31 -1.41 -20.97
CA LEU A 14 26.27 -1.17 -19.89
C LEU A 14 26.27 0.30 -19.43
N GLU A 15 26.29 1.25 -20.35
CA GLU A 15 26.27 2.68 -20.05
C GLU A 15 24.92 3.11 -19.43
N ARG A 16 23.78 2.54 -19.88
CA ARG A 16 22.47 2.77 -19.22
C ARG A 16 22.47 2.26 -17.79
N ALA A 17 22.90 1.02 -17.57
CA ALA A 17 22.97 0.46 -16.22
C ALA A 17 23.88 1.29 -15.31
N ARG A 18 25.01 1.77 -15.84
CA ARG A 18 25.91 2.68 -15.13
C ARG A 18 25.25 4.02 -14.81
N TYR A 19 24.59 4.64 -15.79
CA TYR A 19 23.86 5.88 -15.59
C TYR A 19 22.83 5.75 -14.46
N ILE A 20 21.99 4.71 -14.51
CA ILE A 20 20.96 4.48 -13.48
C ILE A 20 21.63 4.27 -12.11
N THR A 21 22.72 3.52 -12.05
CA THR A 21 23.47 3.29 -10.80
C THR A 21 24.02 4.59 -10.20
N GLU A 22 24.46 5.52 -11.05
CA GLU A 22 25.07 6.79 -10.63
C GLU A 22 24.02 7.88 -10.31
N HIS A 23 22.82 7.82 -10.90
CA HIS A 23 21.80 8.88 -10.81
C HIS A 23 20.57 8.50 -9.98
N LEU A 24 20.34 7.20 -9.74
CA LEU A 24 19.24 6.78 -8.88
C LEU A 24 19.51 7.24 -7.44
N SER A 25 18.47 7.75 -6.77
CA SER A 25 18.60 8.24 -5.40
C SER A 25 19.24 7.17 -4.49
N PRO A 26 20.23 7.53 -3.66
CA PRO A 26 20.82 6.59 -2.72
C PRO A 26 19.80 6.18 -1.65
N HIS A 27 20.11 5.12 -0.91
CA HIS A 27 19.33 4.59 0.23
C HIS A 27 17.93 4.06 -0.06
N LEU A 28 17.52 3.96 -1.33
CA LEU A 28 16.27 3.27 -1.66
C LEU A 28 16.38 1.79 -1.23
N PHE A 29 15.28 1.18 -0.78
CA PHE A 29 15.13 -0.28 -0.59
C PHE A 29 16.34 -1.02 0.00
N ARG A 30 16.77 -0.67 1.23
CA ARG A 30 17.91 -1.35 1.85
C ARG A 30 17.62 -2.83 2.18
N ALA A 31 16.36 -3.22 2.36
CA ALA A 31 15.99 -4.60 2.67
C ALA A 31 16.51 -5.63 1.64
N VAL A 32 16.66 -5.25 0.36
CA VAL A 32 17.12 -6.16 -0.70
C VAL A 32 18.65 -6.18 -0.87
N ALA A 33 19.36 -5.38 -0.09
CA ALA A 33 20.79 -5.14 -0.17
C ALA A 33 21.65 -6.31 0.33
N GLY A 34 21.10 -7.16 1.19
CA GLY A 34 21.85 -8.16 1.96
C GLY A 34 22.85 -7.53 2.95
N GLU A 35 23.42 -8.34 3.84
CA GLU A 35 24.36 -7.86 4.89
C GLU A 35 25.69 -7.33 4.32
N ALA A 36 26.05 -7.71 3.09
CA ALA A 36 27.30 -7.35 2.43
C ALA A 36 27.21 -6.09 1.55
N ALA A 37 26.13 -5.33 1.65
CA ALA A 37 25.93 -4.13 0.85
C ALA A 37 27.01 -3.07 1.11
N PRO A 38 27.59 -2.46 0.06
CA PRO A 38 28.57 -1.38 0.22
C PRO A 38 27.94 -0.15 0.92
N GLU A 39 28.80 0.80 1.31
CA GLU A 39 28.42 2.03 2.03
C GLU A 39 27.12 2.66 1.51
N ALA A 40 26.42 3.34 2.41
CA ALA A 40 25.04 3.81 2.25
C ALA A 40 24.76 4.62 0.97
N ALA A 41 25.78 5.14 0.30
CA ALA A 41 25.68 5.96 -0.91
C ALA A 41 25.40 5.21 -2.23
N GLN A 42 25.31 3.86 -2.24
CA GLN A 42 25.03 3.10 -3.47
C GLN A 42 23.78 2.24 -3.38
N ILE A 43 23.15 2.00 -4.53
CA ILE A 43 22.11 1.01 -4.72
C ILE A 43 22.68 -0.39 -4.50
N ALA A 44 21.94 -1.25 -3.80
CA ALA A 44 22.49 -2.51 -3.31
C ALA A 44 21.94 -3.75 -4.03
N TRP A 45 21.23 -3.55 -5.13
CA TRP A 45 20.64 -4.60 -5.96
C TRP A 45 20.99 -4.39 -7.42
N ARG A 46 20.76 -5.42 -8.23
CA ARG A 46 20.98 -5.37 -9.67
C ARG A 46 19.90 -4.54 -10.34
N ILE A 47 20.31 -3.67 -11.26
CA ILE A 47 19.42 -2.85 -12.08
C ILE A 47 19.40 -3.37 -13.51
N THR A 48 18.23 -3.27 -14.15
CA THR A 48 18.07 -3.55 -15.57
C THR A 48 18.39 -2.31 -16.40
N PRO A 49 19.08 -2.44 -17.54
CA PRO A 49 19.41 -1.29 -18.39
C PRO A 49 18.19 -0.67 -19.10
N GLU A 50 17.04 -1.36 -19.04
CA GLU A 50 15.77 -0.99 -19.66
C GLU A 50 14.62 -1.36 -18.72
N PRO A 51 13.50 -0.63 -18.76
CA PRO A 51 12.30 -0.98 -17.99
C PRO A 51 11.67 -2.27 -18.53
N PHE A 52 10.89 -2.95 -17.69
CA PHE A 52 10.19 -4.16 -18.08
C PHE A 52 9.06 -3.83 -19.08
N PRO A 53 9.10 -4.36 -20.33
CA PRO A 53 8.12 -4.00 -21.34
C PRO A 53 6.76 -4.64 -21.05
N LEU A 54 5.69 -3.85 -21.14
CA LEU A 54 4.31 -4.31 -20.98
C LEU A 54 3.53 -4.08 -22.27
N SER A 55 2.75 -5.10 -22.68
CA SER A 55 1.84 -4.95 -23.82
C SER A 55 0.70 -3.97 -23.48
N PRO A 56 0.14 -3.24 -24.47
CA PRO A 56 -1.03 -2.38 -24.24
C PRO A 56 -2.22 -3.12 -23.62
N ALA A 57 -2.42 -4.39 -24.00
CA ALA A 57 -3.46 -5.24 -23.43
C ALA A 57 -3.23 -5.52 -21.94
N THR A 58 -1.98 -5.81 -21.53
CA THR A 58 -1.61 -5.98 -20.13
C THR A 58 -1.86 -4.70 -19.32
N VAL A 59 -1.45 -3.55 -19.87
CA VAL A 59 -1.67 -2.23 -19.22
C VAL A 59 -3.15 -1.94 -19.02
N ALA A 60 -3.98 -2.17 -20.04
CA ALA A 60 -5.43 -1.99 -19.94
C ALA A 60 -6.05 -2.88 -18.84
N ARG A 61 -5.58 -4.13 -18.72
CA ARG A 61 -6.02 -5.04 -17.66
C ARG A 61 -5.59 -4.58 -16.26
N LEU A 62 -4.36 -4.11 -16.10
CA LEU A 62 -3.88 -3.55 -14.82
C LEU A 62 -4.70 -2.32 -14.39
N HIS A 63 -5.07 -1.45 -15.34
CA HIS A 63 -5.96 -0.32 -15.06
C HIS A 63 -7.35 -0.75 -14.59
N ALA A 64 -7.96 -1.75 -15.24
CA ALA A 64 -9.24 -2.29 -14.82
C ALA A 64 -9.16 -2.95 -13.44
N LEU A 65 -8.07 -3.70 -13.18
CA LEU A 65 -7.84 -4.40 -11.92
C LEU A 65 -7.85 -3.45 -10.73
N GLY A 66 -7.25 -2.25 -10.83
CA GLY A 66 -7.27 -1.28 -9.72
C GLY A 66 -8.68 -0.94 -9.23
N ALA A 67 -9.64 -0.77 -10.14
CA ALA A 67 -11.03 -0.51 -9.77
C ALA A 67 -11.72 -1.74 -9.14
N ASP A 68 -11.38 -2.92 -9.61
CA ASP A 68 -11.91 -4.18 -9.09
C ASP A 68 -11.37 -4.49 -7.68
N LEU A 69 -10.09 -4.23 -7.43
CA LEU A 69 -9.46 -4.39 -6.11
C LEU A 69 -10.04 -3.41 -5.08
N LEU A 70 -10.34 -2.17 -5.49
CA LEU A 70 -11.06 -1.23 -4.62
C LEU A 70 -12.47 -1.74 -4.28
N ARG A 71 -13.18 -2.34 -5.23
CA ARG A 71 -14.48 -2.98 -4.98
C ARG A 71 -14.34 -4.16 -4.02
N PHE A 72 -13.29 -4.97 -4.19
CA PHE A 72 -12.98 -6.07 -3.28
C PHE A 72 -12.77 -5.59 -1.84
N TYR A 73 -11.91 -4.60 -1.61
CA TYR A 73 -11.70 -4.04 -0.26
C TYR A 73 -12.97 -3.43 0.34
N ARG A 74 -13.80 -2.75 -0.46
CA ARG A 74 -15.10 -2.23 0.01
C ARG A 74 -16.06 -3.37 0.38
N ALA A 75 -16.10 -4.44 -0.42
CA ALA A 75 -16.91 -5.61 -0.15
C ALA A 75 -16.43 -6.36 1.10
N LEU A 76 -15.10 -6.55 1.26
CA LEU A 76 -14.50 -7.16 2.44
C LEU A 76 -14.84 -6.38 3.71
N ASN A 77 -14.73 -5.05 3.66
CA ASN A 77 -15.12 -4.18 4.76
C ASN A 77 -16.60 -4.38 5.15
N ARG A 78 -17.50 -4.41 4.17
CA ARG A 78 -18.93 -4.63 4.41
C ARG A 78 -19.18 -6.03 4.97
N LEU A 79 -18.56 -7.05 4.41
CA LEU A 79 -18.67 -8.43 4.86
C LEU A 79 -18.23 -8.58 6.33
N TYR A 80 -17.09 -7.99 6.70
CA TYR A 80 -16.61 -7.98 8.08
C TYR A 80 -17.67 -7.39 9.03
N PHE A 81 -18.18 -6.18 8.73
CA PHE A 81 -19.20 -5.55 9.58
C PHE A 81 -20.54 -6.30 9.58
N GLN A 82 -20.95 -6.90 8.46
CA GLN A 82 -22.13 -7.76 8.40
C GLN A 82 -21.97 -8.98 9.31
N SER A 83 -20.78 -9.60 9.34
CA SER A 83 -20.47 -10.72 10.23
C SER A 83 -20.48 -10.30 11.71
N VAL A 84 -19.92 -9.12 12.04
CA VAL A 84 -19.99 -8.53 13.39
C VAL A 84 -21.42 -8.26 13.84
N HIS A 85 -22.30 -7.84 12.93
CA HIS A 85 -23.70 -7.53 13.23
C HIS A 85 -24.65 -8.73 13.08
N GLY A 86 -24.16 -9.93 12.75
CA GLY A 86 -24.98 -11.13 12.57
C GLY A 86 -25.77 -11.21 11.26
N ALA A 87 -25.47 -10.35 10.28
CA ALA A 87 -26.07 -10.34 8.94
C ALA A 87 -25.28 -11.15 7.90
N ALA A 88 -24.09 -11.65 8.27
CA ALA A 88 -23.29 -12.61 7.50
C ALA A 88 -22.76 -13.69 8.46
N PRO A 89 -22.26 -14.84 7.96
CA PRO A 89 -21.78 -15.92 8.83
C PRO A 89 -20.73 -15.47 9.86
N ALA A 90 -20.88 -15.92 11.10
CA ALA A 90 -20.02 -15.52 12.22
C ALA A 90 -18.56 -15.97 12.03
N PHE A 91 -18.31 -17.07 11.32
CA PHE A 91 -16.95 -17.58 11.10
C PHE A 91 -16.04 -16.55 10.42
N VAL A 92 -16.60 -15.63 9.62
CA VAL A 92 -15.81 -14.59 8.95
C VAL A 92 -15.13 -13.66 9.95
N ARG A 93 -15.88 -13.06 10.89
CA ARG A 93 -15.28 -12.24 11.94
C ARG A 93 -14.39 -13.08 12.85
N GLU A 94 -14.75 -14.33 13.12
CA GLU A 94 -14.00 -15.19 14.04
C GLU A 94 -12.61 -15.49 13.49
N TYR A 95 -12.48 -15.79 12.19
CA TYR A 95 -11.17 -15.96 11.56
C TYR A 95 -10.38 -14.65 11.47
N LEU A 96 -11.01 -13.55 11.06
CA LEU A 96 -10.33 -12.26 10.90
C LEU A 96 -9.88 -11.63 12.23
N GLU A 97 -10.45 -12.07 13.36
CA GLU A 97 -10.10 -11.63 14.71
C GLU A 97 -9.25 -12.66 15.48
N PHE A 98 -9.04 -13.83 14.89
CA PHE A 98 -8.34 -14.92 15.57
C PHE A 98 -6.91 -14.51 15.94
N GLY A 99 -6.58 -14.64 17.23
CA GLY A 99 -5.27 -14.26 17.76
C GLY A 99 -4.99 -12.76 17.84
N LYS A 100 -5.94 -11.88 17.46
CA LYS A 100 -5.73 -10.43 17.50
C LYS A 100 -5.92 -9.87 18.92
N PRO A 101 -5.01 -9.00 19.40
CA PRO A 101 -5.23 -8.25 20.65
C PRO A 101 -6.55 -7.47 20.64
N GLU A 102 -7.22 -7.41 21.79
CA GLU A 102 -8.50 -6.72 21.93
C GLU A 102 -8.44 -5.26 21.49
N GLN A 103 -7.31 -4.59 21.73
CA GLN A 103 -7.09 -3.21 21.29
C GLN A 103 -7.26 -3.05 19.78
N ILE A 104 -6.69 -3.94 18.96
CA ILE A 104 -6.81 -3.91 17.50
C ILE A 104 -8.27 -4.14 17.08
N ILE A 105 -8.94 -5.12 17.69
CA ILE A 105 -10.35 -5.42 17.41
C ILE A 105 -11.24 -4.21 17.73
N ARG A 106 -11.01 -3.54 18.86
CA ARG A 106 -11.73 -2.31 19.24
C ARG A 106 -11.44 -1.16 18.28
N LEU A 107 -10.19 -0.98 17.86
CA LEU A 107 -9.77 0.05 16.90
C LEU A 107 -10.46 -0.10 15.54
N GLN A 108 -10.45 -1.31 14.95
CA GLN A 108 -11.02 -1.54 13.63
C GLN A 108 -12.55 -1.41 13.57
N ARG A 109 -13.22 -1.61 14.71
CA ARG A 109 -14.67 -1.47 14.87
C ARG A 109 -15.13 -0.03 15.16
N GLN A 110 -14.21 0.93 15.29
CA GLN A 110 -14.61 2.32 15.56
C GLN A 110 -15.45 2.90 14.42
N ASN A 111 -16.62 3.44 14.78
CA ASN A 111 -17.55 4.07 13.82
C ASN A 111 -16.88 5.15 12.96
N ARG A 112 -15.87 5.84 13.51
CA ARG A 112 -15.10 6.88 12.80
C ARG A 112 -14.50 6.38 11.49
N PHE A 113 -13.98 5.16 11.49
CA PHE A 113 -13.26 4.55 10.39
C PHE A 113 -14.11 3.52 9.65
N LYS A 114 -15.41 3.38 9.98
CA LYS A 114 -16.26 2.28 9.51
C LYS A 114 -16.24 2.13 7.99
N GLN A 115 -16.28 3.23 7.24
CA GLN A 115 -16.29 3.22 5.77
C GLN A 115 -14.90 3.39 5.13
N ASP A 116 -13.86 3.60 5.93
CA ASP A 116 -12.53 3.87 5.41
C ASP A 116 -11.89 2.58 4.88
N THR A 117 -11.23 2.68 3.72
CA THR A 117 -10.43 1.62 3.10
C THR A 117 -9.01 2.15 2.86
N PRO A 118 -7.99 1.29 2.73
CA PRO A 118 -6.67 1.70 2.27
C PRO A 118 -6.77 2.53 0.99
N CYS A 119 -6.08 3.67 0.96
CA CYS A 119 -6.09 4.58 -0.19
C CYS A 119 -4.93 4.34 -1.16
N VAL A 120 -3.92 3.59 -0.73
CA VAL A 120 -2.85 3.05 -1.57
C VAL A 120 -2.87 1.54 -1.33
N ILE A 121 -2.83 0.77 -2.41
CA ILE A 121 -2.77 -0.69 -2.40
C ILE A 121 -1.74 -1.14 -3.41
N ARG A 122 -1.06 -2.25 -3.14
CA ARG A 122 -0.13 -2.86 -4.08
C ARG A 122 -0.48 -4.33 -4.27
N PRO A 123 -1.04 -4.71 -5.43
CA PRO A 123 -1.16 -6.10 -5.80
C PRO A 123 0.19 -6.59 -6.34
N ASP A 124 0.71 -7.65 -5.75
CA ASP A 124 1.92 -8.31 -6.24
C ASP A 124 1.50 -9.32 -7.31
N ILE A 125 1.66 -8.94 -8.58
CA ILE A 125 1.19 -9.72 -9.73
C ILE A 125 2.34 -10.46 -10.40
N VAL A 126 2.16 -11.76 -10.60
CA VAL A 126 2.98 -12.59 -11.48
C VAL A 126 2.27 -12.71 -12.82
N LEU A 127 2.98 -12.36 -13.90
CA LEU A 127 2.49 -12.60 -15.26
C LEU A 127 2.63 -14.09 -15.58
N THR A 128 1.56 -14.71 -16.04
CA THR A 128 1.52 -16.13 -16.41
C THR A 128 1.22 -16.28 -17.90
N GLU A 129 1.34 -17.50 -18.42
CA GLU A 129 0.81 -17.80 -19.73
C GLU A 129 -0.73 -17.74 -19.68
N GLY A 130 -1.36 -17.19 -20.72
CA GLY A 130 -2.82 -17.00 -20.79
C GLY A 130 -3.63 -18.29 -20.63
N THR A 131 -3.01 -19.44 -20.90
CA THR A 131 -3.58 -20.78 -20.78
C THR A 131 -3.68 -21.29 -19.33
N ILE A 132 -2.98 -20.64 -18.39
CA ILE A 132 -2.92 -21.06 -16.98
C ILE A 132 -3.94 -20.26 -16.17
N ASP A 133 -3.76 -18.93 -16.09
CA ASP A 133 -4.58 -18.06 -15.21
C ASP A 133 -5.08 -16.79 -15.92
N ASP A 134 -5.53 -16.90 -17.18
CA ASP A 134 -5.83 -15.76 -18.04
C ASP A 134 -4.66 -14.75 -18.12
N GLY A 135 -3.43 -15.17 -17.81
CA GLY A 135 -2.18 -14.44 -17.98
C GLY A 135 -1.72 -13.57 -16.80
N MET A 136 -2.40 -13.60 -15.65
CA MET A 136 -1.97 -12.90 -14.43
C MET A 136 -2.49 -13.59 -13.17
N ILE A 137 -1.65 -13.71 -12.14
CA ILE A 137 -2.06 -14.18 -10.81
C ILE A 137 -1.47 -13.26 -9.73
N ALA A 138 -2.21 -12.98 -8.66
CA ALA A 138 -1.72 -12.23 -7.52
C ALA A 138 -1.15 -13.15 -6.44
N ALA A 139 0.05 -12.84 -5.96
CA ALA A 139 0.65 -13.49 -4.80
C ALA A 139 0.20 -12.83 -3.48
N GLU A 140 0.03 -11.50 -3.50
CA GLU A 140 -0.32 -10.70 -2.32
C GLU A 140 -1.10 -9.44 -2.73
N LEU A 141 -1.84 -8.87 -1.77
CA LEU A 141 -2.43 -7.54 -1.87
C LEU A 141 -2.12 -6.75 -0.59
N ASP A 142 -1.14 -5.86 -0.68
CA ASP A 142 -0.67 -5.06 0.45
C ASP A 142 -1.53 -3.80 0.66
N ALA A 143 -1.95 -3.59 1.91
CA ALA A 143 -2.67 -2.41 2.36
C ALA A 143 -1.74 -1.30 2.90
N VAL A 144 -0.49 -1.64 3.25
CA VAL A 144 0.55 -0.71 3.73
C VAL A 144 1.80 -0.83 2.85
N PRO A 145 1.69 -0.63 1.52
CA PRO A 145 2.76 -1.02 0.61
C PRO A 145 3.97 -0.11 0.68
N GLY A 146 5.16 -0.69 0.75
CA GLY A 146 6.40 -0.04 0.32
C GLY A 146 6.49 0.04 -1.20
N GLY A 147 7.61 0.49 -1.75
CA GLY A 147 7.88 0.50 -3.20
C GLY A 147 7.56 1.83 -3.88
N MET A 148 6.76 2.70 -3.28
CA MET A 148 6.32 3.94 -3.93
C MET A 148 7.49 4.88 -4.23
N GLY A 149 8.37 5.10 -3.25
CA GLY A 149 9.50 5.99 -3.44
C GLY A 149 10.54 5.38 -4.37
N PHE A 150 10.71 4.06 -4.29
CA PHE A 150 11.57 3.32 -5.21
C PHE A 150 11.09 3.38 -6.67
N VAL A 151 9.82 3.05 -6.92
CA VAL A 151 9.22 3.11 -8.26
C VAL A 151 9.20 4.54 -8.78
N GLY A 152 8.90 5.53 -7.94
CA GLY A 152 8.96 6.93 -8.31
C GLY A 152 10.35 7.38 -8.73
N ALA A 153 11.39 7.03 -7.95
CA ALA A 153 12.76 7.38 -8.26
C ALA A 153 13.26 6.71 -9.55
N MET A 154 12.95 5.43 -9.74
CA MET A 154 13.20 4.76 -11.02
C MET A 154 12.45 5.45 -12.16
N GLY A 155 11.20 5.84 -11.91
CA GLY A 155 10.36 6.61 -12.82
C GLY A 155 11.08 7.83 -13.39
N GLU A 156 11.63 8.67 -12.52
CA GLU A 156 12.42 9.84 -12.90
C GLU A 156 13.68 9.44 -13.69
N THR A 157 14.50 8.52 -13.17
CA THR A 157 15.79 8.17 -13.80
C THR A 157 15.63 7.49 -15.17
N TYR A 158 14.66 6.58 -15.35
CA TYR A 158 14.39 5.98 -16.67
C TYR A 158 13.80 6.99 -17.65
N CYS A 159 13.07 8.01 -17.16
CA CYS A 159 12.55 9.07 -18.01
C CYS A 159 13.67 9.93 -18.61
N GLU A 160 14.73 10.21 -17.84
CA GLU A 160 15.92 10.91 -18.32
C GLU A 160 16.59 10.17 -19.48
N LEU A 161 16.59 8.84 -19.42
CA LEU A 161 17.08 7.95 -20.48
C LEU A 161 16.12 7.77 -21.67
N GLY A 162 15.01 8.50 -21.71
CA GLY A 162 14.09 8.49 -22.84
C GLY A 162 13.01 7.40 -22.80
N PHE A 163 12.86 6.68 -21.67
CA PHE A 163 11.85 5.62 -21.57
C PHE A 163 10.52 6.16 -21.05
N ASP A 164 9.48 6.03 -21.88
CA ASP A 164 8.10 6.24 -21.46
C ASP A 164 7.65 5.09 -20.54
N GLN A 165 6.84 5.42 -19.53
CA GLN A 165 6.43 4.50 -18.48
C GLN A 165 4.92 4.56 -18.22
N VAL A 166 4.36 3.44 -17.75
CA VAL A 166 2.95 3.38 -17.34
C VAL A 166 2.76 4.28 -16.12
N GLY A 167 1.83 5.24 -16.24
CA GLY A 167 1.59 6.24 -15.19
C GLY A 167 2.50 7.46 -15.26
N GLU A 168 3.42 7.53 -16.23
CA GLU A 168 4.41 8.61 -16.40
C GLU A 168 5.43 8.70 -15.24
N PHE A 169 6.48 9.49 -15.40
CA PHE A 169 7.60 9.56 -14.46
C PHE A 169 7.22 10.09 -13.07
N ASP A 170 6.17 10.92 -12.98
CA ASP A 170 5.69 11.58 -11.76
C ASP A 170 4.36 10.99 -11.24
N GLY A 171 3.89 9.88 -11.83
CA GLY A 171 2.58 9.31 -11.55
C GLY A 171 2.35 8.97 -10.08
N ILE A 172 3.37 8.42 -9.41
CA ILE A 172 3.33 8.13 -7.98
C ILE A 172 3.12 9.41 -7.16
N ILE A 173 3.87 10.46 -7.48
CA ILE A 173 3.84 11.74 -6.76
C ILE A 173 2.49 12.42 -6.94
N ARG A 174 1.99 12.49 -8.18
CA ARG A 174 0.65 13.04 -8.48
C ARG A 174 -0.46 12.22 -7.83
N GLY A 175 -0.39 10.89 -7.90
CA GLY A 175 -1.39 10.00 -7.32
C GLY A 175 -1.45 10.11 -5.79
N PHE A 176 -0.29 10.11 -5.12
CA PHE A 176 -0.21 10.25 -3.67
C PHE A 176 -0.69 11.63 -3.20
N ALA A 177 -0.33 12.70 -3.92
CA ALA A 177 -0.85 14.04 -3.64
C ALA A 177 -2.38 14.10 -3.84
N ALA A 178 -2.91 13.56 -4.93
CA ALA A 178 -4.35 13.53 -5.20
C ALA A 178 -5.12 12.78 -4.11
N MET A 179 -4.57 11.65 -3.63
CA MET A 179 -5.09 10.92 -2.47
C MET A 179 -5.14 11.82 -1.23
N ALA A 180 -4.04 12.50 -0.92
CA ALA A 180 -3.97 13.36 0.26
C ALA A 180 -4.94 14.55 0.20
N ARG A 181 -5.08 15.19 -0.96
CA ARG A 181 -6.07 16.27 -1.19
C ARG A 181 -7.49 15.76 -1.02
N SER A 182 -7.81 14.60 -1.59
CA SER A 182 -9.13 13.97 -1.46
C SER A 182 -9.51 13.69 0.00
N LEU A 183 -8.56 13.20 0.81
CA LEU A 183 -8.82 12.91 2.22
C LEU A 183 -8.94 14.16 3.09
N THR A 184 -8.13 15.18 2.82
CA THR A 184 -7.99 16.37 3.69
C THR A 184 -8.84 17.55 3.26
N GLY A 185 -9.22 17.63 1.97
CA GLY A 185 -9.88 18.78 1.37
C GLY A 185 -8.97 19.99 1.15
N LYS A 186 -7.65 19.83 1.28
CA LYS A 186 -6.66 20.91 1.15
C LYS A 186 -5.85 20.75 -0.12
N GLU A 187 -5.57 21.85 -0.81
CA GLU A 187 -4.73 21.85 -2.02
C GLU A 187 -3.29 21.42 -1.76
N ARG A 188 -2.69 21.89 -0.66
CA ARG A 188 -1.34 21.53 -0.25
C ARG A 188 -1.34 21.04 1.20
N PRO A 189 -1.70 19.77 1.44
CA PRO A 189 -1.82 19.22 2.79
C PRO A 189 -0.44 19.02 3.44
N VAL A 190 -0.37 19.13 4.76
CA VAL A 190 0.79 18.68 5.54
C VAL A 190 0.67 17.18 5.79
N ILE A 191 1.63 16.40 5.28
CA ILE A 191 1.62 14.95 5.36
C ILE A 191 2.76 14.48 6.27
N ALA A 192 2.44 13.75 7.33
CA ALA A 192 3.42 13.01 8.12
C ALA A 192 3.39 11.53 7.70
N ILE A 193 4.45 11.08 7.02
CA ILE A 193 4.68 9.67 6.70
C ILE A 193 5.39 9.06 7.92
N VAL A 194 4.66 8.28 8.72
CA VAL A 194 5.13 7.75 10.00
C VAL A 194 5.63 6.32 9.82
N ILE A 195 6.93 6.13 9.99
CA ILE A 195 7.65 4.89 9.66
C ILE A 195 8.07 4.21 10.96
N SER A 196 7.59 2.99 11.23
CA SER A 196 8.03 2.26 12.42
C SER A 196 9.47 1.79 12.32
N LYS A 197 10.02 1.37 13.46
CA LYS A 197 11.32 0.70 13.52
C LYS A 197 11.32 -0.60 12.72
N GLU A 198 10.22 -1.36 12.71
CA GLU A 198 10.09 -2.58 11.92
C GLU A 198 10.18 -2.31 10.42
N SER A 199 9.80 -1.11 9.98
CA SER A 199 9.84 -0.69 8.58
C SER A 199 11.03 0.22 8.23
N GLU A 200 12.09 0.23 9.04
CA GLU A 200 13.25 1.13 8.87
C GLU A 200 13.96 0.94 7.52
N ASP A 201 13.97 -0.27 6.96
CA ASP A 201 14.61 -0.54 5.67
C ASP A 201 13.98 0.18 4.47
N TYR A 202 12.73 0.63 4.63
CA TYR A 202 12.00 1.44 3.65
C TYR A 202 12.15 2.94 3.89
N ARG A 203 12.85 3.35 4.97
CA ARG A 203 12.92 4.76 5.35
C ARG A 203 13.48 5.65 4.25
N GLY A 204 14.48 5.17 3.52
CA GLY A 204 15.09 5.92 2.41
C GLY A 204 14.11 6.22 1.27
N GLU A 205 13.25 5.27 0.90
CA GLU A 205 12.24 5.52 -0.14
C GLU A 205 11.12 6.46 0.34
N MET A 206 10.76 6.41 1.62
CA MET A 206 9.72 7.28 2.18
C MET A 206 10.23 8.72 2.34
N LEU A 207 11.52 8.90 2.67
CA LEU A 207 12.20 10.19 2.59
C LEU A 207 12.17 10.75 1.17
N TRP A 208 12.50 9.90 0.18
CA TRP A 208 12.47 10.30 -1.22
C TRP A 208 11.07 10.75 -1.63
N LEU A 209 10.03 9.97 -1.29
CA LEU A 209 8.63 10.29 -1.58
C LEU A 209 8.21 11.63 -0.97
N ALA A 210 8.55 11.86 0.31
CA ALA A 210 8.28 13.12 0.98
C ALA A 210 8.98 14.30 0.29
N SER A 211 10.25 14.14 -0.07
CA SER A 211 11.02 15.19 -0.76
C SER A 211 10.47 15.49 -2.15
N ALA A 212 10.09 14.47 -2.93
CA ALA A 212 9.53 14.62 -4.26
C ALA A 212 8.17 15.35 -4.23
N LEU A 213 7.30 15.05 -3.25
CA LEU A 213 6.03 15.75 -3.04
C LEU A 213 6.22 17.25 -2.75
N ASP A 214 7.20 17.59 -1.92
CA ASP A 214 7.52 18.99 -1.57
C ASP A 214 8.16 19.74 -2.74
N LYS A 215 9.13 19.13 -3.43
CA LYS A 215 9.77 19.70 -4.64
C LYS A 215 8.77 19.97 -5.75
N ALA A 216 7.80 19.07 -5.94
CA ALA A 216 6.70 19.27 -6.89
C ALA A 216 5.67 20.31 -6.44
N GLY A 217 5.77 20.81 -5.20
CA GLY A 217 4.85 21.80 -4.63
C GLY A 217 3.44 21.24 -4.39
N LEU A 218 3.28 19.92 -4.35
CA LEU A 218 1.96 19.28 -4.28
C LEU A 218 1.49 19.02 -2.84
N ALA A 219 2.42 18.87 -1.89
CA ALA A 219 2.14 18.68 -0.47
C ALA A 219 3.36 19.08 0.38
N ASP A 220 3.13 19.48 1.63
CA ASP A 220 4.21 19.67 2.63
C ASP A 220 4.42 18.33 3.35
N ALA A 221 5.21 17.43 2.75
CA ALA A 221 5.40 16.07 3.25
C ALA A 221 6.70 15.91 4.05
N VAL A 222 6.63 15.17 5.16
CA VAL A 222 7.79 14.78 5.98
C VAL A 222 7.71 13.30 6.33
N ALA A 223 8.85 12.60 6.26
CA ALA A 223 8.99 11.22 6.72
C ALA A 223 9.67 11.20 8.09
N VAL A 224 8.99 10.62 9.08
CA VAL A 224 9.33 10.73 10.50
C VAL A 224 9.13 9.40 11.23
N LYS A 225 9.84 9.22 12.34
CA LYS A 225 9.59 8.16 13.32
C LYS A 225 8.35 8.49 14.16
N PRO A 226 7.68 7.50 14.78
CA PRO A 226 6.50 7.76 15.60
C PRO A 226 6.78 8.74 16.76
N GLU A 227 7.93 8.64 17.40
CA GLU A 227 8.34 9.52 18.50
C GLU A 227 8.52 11.00 18.09
N GLU A 228 8.75 11.28 16.81
CA GLU A 228 8.90 12.65 16.29
C GLU A 228 7.54 13.33 16.07
N VAL A 229 6.44 12.56 16.05
CA VAL A 229 5.09 13.13 16.01
C VAL A 229 4.71 13.61 17.42
N VAL A 230 4.39 14.89 17.54
CA VAL A 230 4.00 15.51 18.81
C VAL A 230 2.48 15.65 18.84
N PHE A 231 1.88 15.21 19.95
CA PHE A 231 0.47 15.41 20.22
C PHE A 231 0.27 16.68 21.05
N THR A 232 -0.71 17.49 20.66
CA THR A 232 -1.31 18.54 21.48
C THR A 232 -2.80 18.28 21.62
N GLU A 233 -3.47 18.99 22.52
CA GLU A 233 -4.92 18.87 22.68
C GLU A 233 -5.72 19.35 21.45
N GLU A 234 -5.08 20.00 20.48
CA GLU A 234 -5.70 20.55 19.27
C GLU A 234 -5.29 19.80 18.00
N ALA A 235 -4.10 19.18 17.98
CA ALA A 235 -3.52 18.65 16.76
C ALA A 235 -2.43 17.60 16.98
N LEU A 236 -2.11 16.85 15.92
CA LEU A 236 -0.77 16.29 15.76
C LEU A 236 0.09 17.31 15.03
N VAL A 237 1.33 17.47 15.46
CA VAL A 237 2.30 18.40 14.86
C VAL A 237 3.62 17.69 14.61
N VAL A 238 4.33 18.13 13.57
CA VAL A 238 5.65 17.64 13.17
C VAL A 238 6.55 18.81 12.83
N ASP A 239 7.86 18.63 13.03
CA ASP A 239 8.85 19.61 12.63
C ASP A 239 9.19 19.42 11.15
N ALA A 240 9.03 20.48 10.35
CA ALA A 240 9.29 20.49 8.92
C ALA A 240 10.33 21.57 8.57
N PRO A 241 10.91 21.60 7.36
CA PRO A 241 11.93 22.59 6.95
C PRO A 241 11.52 24.08 7.07
N GLY A 242 10.23 24.38 7.35
CA GLY A 242 9.69 25.72 7.64
C GLY A 242 9.17 25.90 9.06
N GLY A 243 9.57 25.05 10.01
CA GLY A 243 9.12 25.06 11.40
C GLY A 243 8.05 24.01 11.72
N ARG A 244 7.51 24.08 12.93
CA ARG A 244 6.49 23.15 13.42
C ARG A 244 5.16 23.37 12.72
N ARG A 245 4.58 22.32 12.14
CA ARG A 245 3.33 22.37 11.37
C ARG A 245 2.32 21.37 11.90
N LYS A 246 1.04 21.74 11.82
CA LYS A 246 -0.08 20.83 12.07
C LYS A 246 -0.16 19.80 10.94
N VAL A 247 -0.28 18.53 11.31
CA VAL A 247 -0.46 17.40 10.39
C VAL A 247 -1.92 17.35 9.93
N ASP A 248 -2.13 17.34 8.62
CA ASP A 248 -3.44 17.16 8.00
C ASP A 248 -3.72 15.69 7.71
N LEU A 249 -2.69 14.99 7.24
CA LEU A 249 -2.70 13.56 6.94
C LEU A 249 -1.52 12.88 7.63
N LEU A 250 -1.81 11.87 8.44
CA LEU A 250 -0.82 10.90 8.89
C LEU A 250 -0.93 9.67 7.97
N TYR A 251 0.09 9.45 7.16
CA TYR A 251 0.23 8.22 6.39
C TYR A 251 0.94 7.19 7.28
N ARG A 252 0.21 6.16 7.68
CA ARG A 252 0.71 5.07 8.52
C ARG A 252 1.59 4.16 7.66
N PHE A 253 2.88 4.12 7.98
CA PHE A 253 3.83 3.17 7.38
C PHE A 253 4.38 2.25 8.48
N PHE A 254 3.45 1.51 9.08
CA PHE A 254 3.67 0.48 10.07
C PHE A 254 2.46 -0.44 10.08
N GLU A 255 2.65 -1.74 10.26
CA GLU A 255 1.58 -2.74 10.26
C GLU A 255 0.86 -2.81 11.60
N LEU A 256 -0.39 -3.29 11.64
CA LEU A 256 -1.15 -3.36 12.88
C LEU A 256 -0.70 -4.49 13.80
N PHE A 257 -0.01 -5.52 13.29
CA PHE A 257 0.62 -6.52 14.16
C PHE A 257 1.73 -5.91 15.03
N ASP A 258 2.40 -4.86 14.54
CA ASP A 258 3.48 -4.15 15.24
C ASP A 258 2.93 -3.02 16.15
N LEU A 259 1.61 -2.82 16.18
CA LEU A 259 0.98 -1.65 16.81
C LEU A 259 1.43 -1.41 18.27
N LEU A 260 1.64 -2.47 19.05
CA LEU A 260 2.06 -2.37 20.45
C LEU A 260 3.48 -1.80 20.62
N ASN A 261 4.32 -1.92 19.60
CA ASN A 261 5.68 -1.37 19.59
C ASN A 261 5.72 0.08 19.09
N ILE A 262 4.59 0.63 18.59
CA ILE A 262 4.54 1.98 18.03
C ILE A 262 4.36 3.01 19.16
N PRO A 263 5.37 3.87 19.43
CA PRO A 263 5.23 4.94 20.40
C PRO A 263 4.07 5.86 20.04
N LYS A 264 3.31 6.29 21.06
CA LYS A 264 2.22 7.28 20.93
C LYS A 264 1.06 6.87 20.02
N GLN A 265 0.96 5.62 19.58
CA GLN A 265 -0.10 5.17 18.66
C GLN A 265 -1.51 5.52 19.14
N GLU A 266 -1.77 5.42 20.45
CA GLU A 266 -3.08 5.75 21.01
C GLU A 266 -3.46 7.22 20.78
N LEU A 267 -2.47 8.11 20.84
CA LEU A 267 -2.63 9.55 20.60
C LEU A 267 -2.91 9.83 19.12
N PHE A 268 -2.31 9.06 18.20
CA PHE A 268 -2.60 9.18 16.76
C PHE A 268 -4.07 8.85 16.49
N PHE A 269 -4.54 7.69 16.97
CA PHE A 269 -5.91 7.26 16.76
C PHE A 269 -6.92 8.09 17.54
N TYR A 270 -6.54 8.60 18.71
CA TYR A 270 -7.34 9.59 19.44
C TYR A 270 -7.52 10.87 18.61
N ALA A 271 -6.45 11.47 18.10
CA ALA A 271 -6.54 12.66 17.25
C ALA A 271 -7.41 12.42 16.00
N ALA A 272 -7.30 11.26 15.36
CA ALA A 272 -8.12 10.90 14.21
C ALA A 272 -9.60 10.71 14.54
N ARG A 273 -9.91 10.11 15.70
CA ARG A 273 -11.27 9.98 16.25
C ARG A 273 -11.93 11.33 16.46
N HIS A 274 -11.17 12.29 16.98
CA HIS A 274 -11.60 13.68 17.18
C HIS A 274 -11.49 14.55 15.94
N LYS A 275 -11.29 13.96 14.75
CA LYS A 275 -11.22 14.66 13.44
C LYS A 275 -10.11 15.73 13.36
N ARG A 276 -9.06 15.61 14.18
CA ARG A 276 -7.93 16.56 14.21
C ARG A 276 -6.91 16.28 13.11
N VAL A 277 -6.87 15.04 12.62
CA VAL A 277 -6.00 14.54 11.55
C VAL A 277 -6.74 13.45 10.75
N LYS A 278 -6.37 13.25 9.48
CA LYS A 278 -6.76 12.06 8.71
C LYS A 278 -5.70 10.98 8.83
N ILE A 279 -6.10 9.71 8.89
CA ILE A 279 -5.16 8.59 8.92
C ILE A 279 -5.49 7.65 7.76
N THR A 280 -4.49 7.27 6.98
CA THR A 280 -4.55 6.20 6.00
C THR A 280 -3.24 5.43 6.00
N PRO A 281 -3.23 4.11 5.73
CA PRO A 281 -4.38 3.21 5.73
C PRO A 281 -5.09 3.15 7.11
N PRO A 282 -6.40 2.83 7.14
CA PRO A 282 -7.16 2.79 8.39
C PRO A 282 -6.67 1.67 9.32
N ALA A 283 -6.95 1.77 10.62
CA ALA A 283 -6.60 0.75 11.60
C ALA A 283 -7.55 -0.45 11.54
N LYS A 284 -7.51 -1.20 10.44
CA LYS A 284 -8.34 -2.39 10.19
C LYS A 284 -7.46 -3.56 9.77
N SER A 285 -7.17 -4.46 10.70
CA SER A 285 -6.19 -5.53 10.48
C SER A 285 -6.62 -6.51 9.40
N PHE A 286 -7.92 -6.68 9.18
CA PHE A 286 -8.41 -7.57 8.13
C PHE A 286 -8.03 -7.14 6.70
N PHE A 287 -7.55 -5.91 6.47
CA PHE A 287 -6.96 -5.54 5.17
C PHE A 287 -5.50 -5.97 5.00
N GLU A 288 -4.84 -6.32 6.10
CA GLU A 288 -3.43 -6.76 6.15
C GLU A 288 -3.35 -8.31 6.18
N GLU A 289 -4.48 -9.00 6.01
CA GLU A 289 -4.59 -10.45 6.10
C GLU A 289 -4.54 -11.14 4.72
N LYS A 290 -3.65 -12.12 4.60
CA LYS A 290 -3.63 -13.08 3.47
C LYS A 290 -4.88 -13.96 3.45
N LEU A 291 -5.52 -14.19 4.59
CA LEU A 291 -6.73 -15.02 4.75
C LEU A 291 -7.92 -14.54 3.90
N THR A 292 -7.92 -13.27 3.47
CA THR A 292 -8.96 -12.68 2.65
C THR A 292 -9.13 -13.38 1.30
N PHE A 293 -8.08 -14.00 0.75
CA PHE A 293 -8.15 -14.78 -0.49
C PHE A 293 -9.00 -16.05 -0.27
N ALA A 294 -8.80 -16.75 0.84
CA ALA A 294 -9.58 -17.94 1.17
C ALA A 294 -11.06 -17.61 1.40
N LEU A 295 -11.36 -16.44 1.99
CA LEU A 295 -12.74 -15.95 2.13
C LEU A 295 -13.38 -15.59 0.79
N LEU A 296 -12.62 -15.05 -0.17
CA LEU A 296 -13.12 -14.79 -1.52
C LEU A 296 -13.60 -16.07 -2.21
N HIS A 297 -12.84 -17.15 -2.06
CA HIS A 297 -13.11 -18.46 -2.66
C HIS A 297 -14.10 -19.33 -1.87
N HIS A 298 -14.59 -18.85 -0.72
CA HIS A 298 -15.49 -19.64 0.10
C HIS A 298 -16.92 -19.71 -0.50
N PRO A 299 -17.47 -20.89 -0.83
CA PRO A 299 -18.72 -21.01 -1.60
C PRO A 299 -19.92 -20.34 -0.94
N THR A 300 -20.03 -20.38 0.39
CA THR A 300 -21.14 -19.74 1.11
C THR A 300 -21.10 -18.21 1.09
N LEU A 301 -19.96 -17.62 0.71
CA LEU A 301 -19.77 -16.16 0.64
C LEU A 301 -19.95 -15.64 -0.79
N GLU A 302 -19.94 -16.50 -1.81
CA GLU A 302 -20.06 -16.11 -3.22
C GLU A 302 -21.27 -15.19 -3.50
N PRO A 303 -22.51 -15.47 -3.01
CA PRO A 303 -23.64 -14.58 -3.25
C PRO A 303 -23.45 -13.19 -2.64
N LEU A 304 -22.73 -13.10 -1.51
CA LEU A 304 -22.40 -11.82 -0.87
C LEU A 304 -21.36 -11.07 -1.71
N TRP A 305 -20.30 -11.74 -2.15
CA TRP A 305 -19.27 -11.12 -3.00
C TRP A 305 -19.84 -10.58 -4.30
N ARG A 306 -20.65 -11.37 -5.00
CA ARG A 306 -21.34 -10.95 -6.24
C ARG A 306 -22.22 -9.74 -6.01
N ARG A 307 -23.00 -9.72 -4.92
CA ARG A 307 -23.86 -8.59 -4.58
C ARG A 307 -23.06 -7.32 -4.27
N GLU A 308 -21.99 -7.43 -3.49
CA GLU A 308 -21.23 -6.25 -3.04
C GLU A 308 -20.26 -5.70 -4.11
N MET A 309 -19.68 -6.56 -4.95
CA MET A 309 -18.71 -6.19 -5.99
C MET A 309 -19.35 -5.94 -7.36
N GLY A 310 -20.43 -6.66 -7.66
CA GLY A 310 -20.95 -6.90 -9.00
C GLY A 310 -20.33 -8.13 -9.65
N ASP A 311 -21.09 -8.85 -10.47
CA ASP A 311 -20.68 -10.13 -11.07
C ASP A 311 -19.39 -10.02 -11.87
N ASP A 312 -19.26 -9.01 -12.72
CA ASP A 312 -18.08 -8.82 -13.58
C ASP A 312 -16.80 -8.62 -12.78
N ALA A 313 -16.85 -7.78 -11.75
CA ALA A 313 -15.69 -7.51 -10.89
C ALA A 313 -15.34 -8.75 -10.06
N TYR A 314 -16.34 -9.46 -9.52
CA TYR A 314 -16.13 -10.71 -8.79
C TYR A 314 -15.44 -11.76 -9.68
N GLN A 315 -15.94 -11.95 -10.91
CA GLN A 315 -15.36 -12.91 -11.87
C GLN A 315 -13.92 -12.57 -12.26
N ARG A 316 -13.58 -11.28 -12.39
CA ARG A 316 -12.19 -10.88 -12.65
C ARG A 316 -11.30 -11.08 -11.44
N VAL A 317 -11.74 -10.72 -10.23
CA VAL A 317 -10.92 -10.83 -9.01
C VAL A 317 -10.70 -12.29 -8.61
N VAL A 318 -11.72 -13.15 -8.69
CA VAL A 318 -11.60 -14.58 -8.33
C VAL A 318 -10.63 -15.35 -9.24
N LYS A 319 -10.41 -14.86 -10.47
CA LYS A 319 -9.40 -15.40 -11.39
C LYS A 319 -7.98 -14.93 -11.06
N ILE A 320 -7.85 -13.68 -10.60
CA ILE A 320 -6.56 -13.09 -10.24
C ILE A 320 -6.08 -13.59 -8.89
N PHE A 321 -6.96 -13.79 -7.92
CA PHE A 321 -6.60 -14.32 -6.62
C PHE A 321 -6.63 -15.84 -6.66
N PRO A 322 -5.52 -16.54 -6.39
CA PRO A 322 -5.50 -17.99 -6.43
C PRO A 322 -6.39 -18.57 -5.34
N GLN A 323 -6.88 -19.79 -5.58
CA GLN A 323 -7.58 -20.53 -4.55
C GLN A 323 -6.61 -20.83 -3.40
N THR A 324 -7.01 -20.43 -2.19
CA THR A 324 -6.25 -20.63 -0.95
C THR A 324 -7.14 -21.19 0.14
N TRP A 325 -6.54 -21.80 1.16
CA TRP A 325 -7.26 -22.48 2.23
C TRP A 325 -6.85 -21.93 3.59
N ILE A 326 -7.82 -21.83 4.50
CA ILE A 326 -7.56 -21.52 5.90
C ILE A 326 -7.11 -22.81 6.58
N LEU A 327 -5.90 -22.79 7.17
CA LEU A 327 -5.43 -23.89 8.00
C LEU A 327 -5.94 -23.68 9.42
N ASP A 328 -6.99 -24.41 9.78
CA ASP A 328 -7.60 -24.36 11.10
C ASP A 328 -7.23 -25.60 11.93
N PRO A 329 -6.42 -25.45 13.01
CA PRO A 329 -5.98 -26.58 13.83
C PRO A 329 -7.05 -27.05 14.82
N ARG A 330 -8.24 -26.43 14.87
CA ARG A 330 -9.32 -26.86 15.76
C ARG A 330 -9.74 -28.30 15.43
N PRO A 331 -9.99 -29.15 16.44
CA PRO A 331 -10.42 -30.52 16.18
C PRO A 331 -11.76 -30.52 15.44
N MET A 332 -11.87 -31.34 14.40
CA MET A 332 -13.15 -31.58 13.75
C MET A 332 -14.14 -32.15 14.77
N PRO A 333 -15.42 -31.73 14.74
CA PRO A 333 -16.42 -32.32 15.62
C PRO A 333 -16.51 -33.83 15.35
N PRO A 334 -16.77 -34.68 16.37
CA PRO A 334 -16.74 -36.13 16.21
C PRO A 334 -17.64 -36.66 15.07
N GLN A 335 -18.70 -35.93 14.72
CA GLN A 335 -19.64 -36.28 13.66
C GLN A 335 -19.12 -35.97 12.24
N ALA A 336 -18.01 -35.24 12.10
CA ALA A 336 -17.40 -34.86 10.83
C ALA A 336 -16.06 -35.58 10.56
N VAL A 337 -15.62 -36.43 11.50
CA VAL A 337 -14.49 -37.35 11.30
C VAL A 337 -15.05 -38.60 10.62
N VAL A 338 -14.70 -38.82 9.34
CA VAL A 338 -15.13 -39.98 8.54
C VAL A 338 -14.32 -41.21 8.91
#